data_AF-A0A0C1R0D3-F1
#
_entry.id   AF-A0A0C1R0D3-F1
#
_cell.length_a   1.000
_cell.length_b   1.000
_cell.length_c   1.000
_cell.angle_alpha   90.00
_cell.angle_beta   90.00
_cell.angle_gamma   90.00
#
_symmetry.space_group_name_H-M   'P 1'
#
loop_
_entity.id
_entity.type
_entity.pdbx_description
1 polymer ?
#
loop_
_entity_poly.entity_id
_entity_poly.type
_entity_poly.pdbx_seq_one_letter_code
_entity_poly.pdbx_strand_id
1 'polypeptide(L)' 'MRDCDLRKANEAAGFKKTPDNYTWHHHEDGKTMELVPKDLHNAIQHTGGASKLRHEPSKGAK' A
#
# COMPACT_ATOMS: atom_id res chain seq x y z
N MET A 1 -5.76 4.38 -2.78
CA MET A 1 -6.92 3.81 -2.07
C MET A 1 -7.88 4.94 -1.73
N ARG A 2 -9.19 4.81 -1.99
CA ARG A 2 -10.18 5.85 -1.65
C ARG A 2 -10.74 5.56 -0.27
N ASP A 3 -11.14 6.58 0.50
CA ASP A 3 -11.72 6.41 1.85
C ASP A 3 -12.95 5.49 1.88
N CYS A 4 -13.71 5.43 0.80
CA CYS A 4 -14.87 4.54 0.66
C CYS A 4 -14.45 3.05 0.67
N ASP A 5 -13.29 2.73 0.11
CA ASP A 5 -12.78 1.35 0.02
C ASP A 5 -12.30 0.86 1.38
N LEU A 6 -11.64 1.74 2.16
CA LEU A 6 -11.21 1.46 3.52
C LEU A 6 -12.38 1.10 4.43
N ARG A 7 -13.48 1.86 4.35
CA ARG A 7 -14.67 1.61 5.16
C ARG A 7 -15.30 0.26 4.83
N LYS A 8 -15.45 -0.05 3.53
CA LYS A 8 -16.00 -1.35 3.08
C LYS A 8 -15.13 -2.52 3.50
N ALA A 9 -13.80 -2.39 3.40
CA ALA A 9 -12.88 -3.44 3.82
C ALA A 9 -12.92 -3.65 5.34
N ASN A 10 -12.98 -2.56 6.12
CA ASN A 10 -13.17 -2.63 7.57
C ASN A 10 -14.49 -3.34 7.93
N GLU A 11 -15.59 -2.96 7.29
CA GLU A 11 -16.91 -3.56 7.51
C GLU A 11 -16.92 -5.06 7.15
N ALA A 12 -16.34 -5.44 6.00
CA ALA A 12 -16.25 -6.82 5.56
C ALA A 12 -15.42 -7.71 6.51
N ALA A 13 -14.40 -7.14 7.16
CA ALA A 13 -13.57 -7.84 8.14
C ALA A 13 -14.04 -7.68 9.59
N GLY A 14 -15.16 -7.00 9.85
CA GLY A 14 -15.70 -6.80 11.19
C GLY A 14 -14.98 -5.74 12.04
N PHE A 15 -14.15 -4.90 11.43
CA PHE A 15 -13.47 -3.79 12.11
C PHE A 15 -14.29 -2.50 12.08
N LYS A 16 -14.35 -1.79 13.21
CA LYS A 16 -14.94 -0.44 13.26
C LYS A 16 -14.08 0.62 12.56
N LYS A 17 -12.77 0.42 12.56
CA LYS A 17 -11.76 1.25 11.90
C LYS A 17 -10.55 0.38 11.58
N THR A 18 -9.74 0.80 10.60
CA THR A 18 -8.48 0.13 10.30
C THR A 18 -7.58 0.19 11.54
N PRO A 19 -7.02 -0.94 12.01
CA PRO A 19 -6.10 -0.94 13.14
C PRO A 19 -4.89 -0.04 12.93
N ASP A 20 -4.39 0.53 14.03
CA ASP A 20 -3.19 1.36 14.00
C ASP A 20 -2.00 0.51 13.52
N ASN A 21 -1.14 1.10 12.68
CA ASN A 21 -0.03 0.42 11.99
C ASN A 21 -0.40 -0.66 10.96
N TYR A 22 -1.67 -0.80 10.58
CA TYR A 22 -2.10 -1.66 9.47
C TYR A 22 -2.68 -0.85 8.30
N THR A 23 -2.67 -1.43 7.11
CA THR A 23 -3.30 -0.88 5.91
C THR A 23 -3.89 -2.00 5.06
N TRP A 24 -4.91 -1.67 4.29
CA TRP A 24 -5.50 -2.59 3.34
C TRP A 24 -4.65 -2.65 2.07
N HIS A 25 -4.34 -3.86 1.62
CA HIS A 25 -3.65 -4.13 0.37
C HIS A 25 -4.62 -4.82 -0.58
N HIS A 26 -4.72 -4.34 -1.82
CA HIS A 26 -5.50 -5.02 -2.85
C HIS A 26 -4.76 -6.30 -3.22
N HIS A 27 -5.42 -7.45 -3.07
CA HIS A 27 -4.92 -8.69 -3.65
C HIS A 27 -5.00 -8.61 -5.18
N GLU A 28 -4.19 -9.43 -5.86
CA GLU A 28 -4.08 -9.45 -7.32
C GLU A 28 -5.41 -9.78 -8.02
N ASP A 29 -6.32 -10.44 -7.32
CA ASP A 29 -7.69 -10.74 -7.80
C ASP A 29 -8.58 -9.50 -7.97
N GLY A 30 -8.15 -8.33 -7.48
CA GLY A 30 -8.85 -7.06 -7.54
C GLY A 30 -10.17 -7.02 -6.76
N LYS A 31 -10.48 -8.06 -5.99
CA LYS A 31 -11.75 -8.26 -5.28
C LYS A 31 -11.55 -8.39 -3.78
N THR A 32 -10.42 -8.93 -3.35
CA THR A 32 -10.11 -9.12 -1.95
C THR A 32 -9.14 -8.06 -1.44
N MET A 33 -9.33 -7.72 -0.18
CA MET A 33 -8.51 -6.77 0.55
C MET A 33 -7.83 -7.54 1.68
N GLU A 34 -6.52 -7.49 1.73
CA GLU A 34 -5.72 -8.11 2.78
C GLU A 34 -5.23 -7.05 3.76
N LEU A 35 -5.41 -7.30 5.04
CA LEU A 35 -4.92 -6.40 6.07
C LEU A 35 -3.45 -6.73 6.33
N VAL A 36 -2.56 -5.82 5.94
CA VAL A 36 -1.11 -5.99 6.10
C VAL A 36 -0.52 -4.89 6.99
N PRO A 37 0.57 -5.16 7.72
CA PRO A 37 1.32 -4.13 8.42
C PRO A 37 1.79 -3.02 7.47
N LYS A 38 1.72 -1.75 7.92
CA LYS A 38 2.10 -0.57 7.11
C LYS A 38 3.58 -0.57 6.74
N ASP A 39 4.43 -1.01 7.64
CA ASP A 39 5.87 -1.17 7.42
C ASP A 39 6.15 -2.20 6.32
N LEU A 40 5.45 -3.33 6.33
CA LEU A 40 5.53 -4.35 5.29
C LEU A 40 5.00 -3.82 3.95
N HIS A 41 3.83 -3.17 3.95
CA HIS A 41 3.28 -2.52 2.76
C HIS A 41 4.28 -1.52 2.16
N ASN A 42 4.95 -0.74 3.03
CA ASN A 42 5.94 0.25 2.65
C ASN A 42 7.26 -0.39 2.15
N ALA A 43 7.71 -1.48 2.77
CA ALA A 43 8.89 -2.22 2.33
C ALA A 43 8.67 -2.90 0.96
N ILE A 44 7.47 -3.42 0.70
CA ILE A 44 7.14 -4.11 -0.55
C ILE A 44 6.95 -3.12 -1.70
N GLN A 45 6.32 -1.95 -1.49
CA GLN A 45 6.28 -0.91 -2.55
C GLN A 45 7.70 -0.43 -2.94
N HIS A 46 8.67 -0.51 -2.03
CA HIS A 46 10.06 -0.16 -2.31
C HIS A 46 10.82 -1.29 -3.03
N THR A 47 10.39 -2.55 -2.89
CA THR A 47 11.05 -3.72 -3.48
C THR A 47 10.36 -4.23 -4.76
N GLY A 48 9.07 -3.94 -4.93
CA GLY A 48 8.26 -4.36 -6.07
C GLY A 48 8.18 -3.28 -7.14
N GLY A 49 8.77 -3.56 -8.31
CA GLY A 49 8.31 -3.19 -9.68
C GLY A 49 8.01 -1.74 -10.09
N ALA A 50 7.54 -0.85 -9.21
CA ALA A 50 7.12 0.52 -9.51
C ALA A 50 8.13 1.60 -9.07
N SER A 51 9.31 1.21 -8.58
CA SER A 51 10.43 2.12 -8.26
C SER A 51 11.54 2.15 -9.32
N LYS A 52 11.25 1.85 -10.60
CA LYS A 52 12.17 2.15 -11.72
C LYS A 52 12.05 3.58 -12.25
N LEU A 53 11.61 4.53 -11.44
CA LEU A 53 11.55 5.94 -11.84
C LEU A 53 11.87 6.88 -10.68
N ARG A 54 13.10 6.80 -10.15
CA ARG A 54 13.85 7.93 -9.56
C ARG A 54 15.15 7.44 -8.93
N HIS A 55 16.21 7.39 -9.73
CA HIS A 55 17.52 7.94 -9.39
C HIS A 55 18.45 7.76 -10.59
N GLU A 56 18.29 8.63 -11.60
CA GLU A 56 19.48 9.06 -12.33
C GLU A 56 20.00 10.27 -11.54
N PRO A 57 21.15 10.17 -10.85
CA PRO A 57 21.76 11.36 -10.29
C PRO A 57 22.16 12.24 -11.48
N SER A 58 21.55 13.43 -11.55
CA SER A 58 22.02 14.56 -12.35
C SER A 58 23.55 14.63 -12.21
N LYS A 59 24.26 14.28 -13.29
CA LYS A 59 25.69 14.54 -13.38
C LYS A 59 25.83 16.05 -13.51
N GLY A 60 26.30 16.64 -12.42
CA GLY A 60 26.65 18.04 -12.33
C GLY A 60 27.62 18.43 -13.45
N ALA A 61 27.35 19.63 -13.98
CA ALA A 61 28.27 20.38 -14.79
C ALA A 61 29.62 20.53 -14.09
N LYS A 62 30.69 20.20 -14.81
CA LYS A 62 31.95 20.94 -14.85
C LYS A 62 32.63 20.67 -16.18
#